data_AF-A0A377K8L3-F1
#
_entry.id   AF-A0A377K8L3-F1
#
_cell.length_a   1.000
_cell.length_b   1.000
_cell.length_c   1.000
_cell.angle_alpha   90.00
_cell.angle_beta   90.00
_cell.angle_gamma   90.00
#
_symmetry.space_group_name_H-M   'P 1'
#
loop_
_entity.id
_entity.type
_entity.pdbx_description
1 polymer ?
#
loop_
_entity_poly.entity_id
_entity_poly.type
_entity_poly.pdbx_seq_one_letter_code
_entity_poly.pdbx_strand_id
1 'polypeptide(L)'
;MKANSERISWEEAYGIIATNMQRLIKEYGNESIYLNYGTGTLGGTMTRSWPPGNTLVARLMNCCGGYLNHYGDYSSAQIAEGLNYTYGGWADGNSPSDIENSKLVVLFGNNPGETRMSGGGVTYYLEQARQKSNARMIIIDPRYTDTGAGREDEWIPIRPGTDAALVKRSGVCDDHRKPGRSGIPR
;
A
#
# COMPACT_ATOMS: atom_id res chain seq x y z
N MET A 1 20.33 24.06 -13.58
CA MET A 1 21.58 23.30 -13.79
C MET A 1 21.50 22.63 -15.16
N LYS A 2 22.46 22.87 -16.06
CA LYS A 2 22.63 22.00 -17.24
C LYS A 2 23.49 20.83 -16.78
N ALA A 3 22.98 19.61 -16.90
CA ALA A 3 23.78 18.43 -16.69
C ALA A 3 24.83 18.37 -17.81
N ASN A 4 26.11 18.33 -17.47
CA ASN A 4 27.18 18.06 -18.42
C ASN A 4 27.21 16.55 -18.65
N SER A 5 26.58 16.10 -19.75
CA SER A 5 26.55 14.70 -20.16
C SER A 5 27.15 14.55 -21.56
N GLU A 6 27.94 13.50 -21.76
CA GLU A 6 28.46 13.13 -23.08
C GLU A 6 27.65 11.97 -23.67
N ARG A 7 27.49 11.96 -24.99
CA ARG A 7 26.77 10.89 -25.68
C ARG A 7 27.72 9.73 -25.94
N ILE A 8 27.35 8.55 -25.45
CA ILE A 8 28.05 7.29 -25.70
C ILE A 8 27.19 6.32 -26.51
N SER A 9 27.82 5.28 -27.06
CA SER A 9 27.09 4.19 -27.72
C SER A 9 26.46 3.24 -26.70
N TRP A 10 25.47 2.44 -27.12
CA TRP A 10 24.88 1.40 -26.26
C TRP A 10 25.92 0.35 -25.85
N GLU A 11 26.77 -0.09 -26.77
CA GLU A 11 27.84 -1.06 -26.49
C GLU A 11 28.80 -0.54 -25.42
N GLU A 12 29.17 0.73 -25.50
CA GLU A 12 30.02 1.38 -24.49
C GLU A 12 29.32 1.46 -23.14
N ALA A 13 28.05 1.87 -23.10
CA ALA A 13 27.26 1.92 -21.87
C ALA A 13 27.15 0.53 -21.20
N TYR A 14 26.84 -0.51 -21.97
CA TYR A 14 26.76 -1.88 -21.46
C TYR A 14 28.11 -2.38 -20.97
N GLY A 15 29.19 -2.10 -21.71
CA GLY A 15 30.55 -2.47 -21.31
C GLY A 15 30.95 -1.84 -19.98
N ILE A 16 30.66 -0.54 -19.80
CA ILE A 16 30.94 0.18 -18.55
C ILE A 16 30.17 -0.43 -17.37
N ILE A 17 28.86 -0.69 -17.54
CA ILE A 17 28.01 -1.26 -16.48
C ILE A 17 28.48 -2.68 -16.13
N ALA A 18 28.66 -3.55 -17.13
CA ALA A 18 29.03 -4.94 -16.91
C ALA A 18 30.40 -5.07 -16.23
N THR A 19 31.40 -4.31 -16.69
CA THR A 19 32.76 -4.33 -16.12
C THR A 19 32.75 -3.86 -14.67
N ASN A 20 32.04 -2.77 -14.37
CA ASN A 20 31.96 -2.27 -13.00
C ASN A 20 31.18 -3.23 -12.09
N MET A 21 30.07 -3.80 -12.57
CA MET A 21 29.29 -4.77 -11.81
C MET A 21 30.14 -6.01 -11.46
N GLN A 22 30.86 -6.57 -12.43
CA GLN A 22 31.78 -7.70 -12.19
C GLN A 22 32.89 -7.35 -11.20
N ARG A 23 33.47 -6.15 -11.31
CA ARG A 23 34.50 -5.67 -10.37
C ARG A 23 33.94 -5.57 -8.94
N LEU A 24 32.79 -4.95 -8.77
CA LEU A 24 32.13 -4.78 -7.47
C LEU A 24 31.77 -6.12 -6.83
N ILE A 25 31.20 -7.04 -7.61
CA ILE A 25 30.90 -8.41 -7.14
C ILE A 25 32.17 -9.13 -6.68
N LYS A 26 33.27 -9.01 -7.44
CA LYS A 26 34.55 -9.65 -7.09
C LYS A 26 35.17 -9.06 -5.83
N GLU A 27 35.10 -7.75 -5.65
CA GLU A 27 35.80 -7.02 -4.58
C GLU A 27 35.00 -6.97 -3.27
N TYR A 28 33.66 -6.87 -3.35
CA TYR A 28 32.78 -6.63 -2.20
C TYR A 28 31.66 -7.68 -2.04
N GLY A 29 31.54 -8.62 -2.98
CA GLY A 29 30.48 -9.63 -2.99
C GLY A 29 29.17 -9.12 -3.60
N ASN A 30 28.20 -10.04 -3.76
CA ASN A 30 26.92 -9.75 -4.40
C ASN A 30 26.04 -8.75 -3.63
N GLU A 31 26.22 -8.61 -2.32
CA GLU A 31 25.50 -7.62 -1.49
C GLU A 31 25.87 -6.17 -1.82
N SER A 32 26.96 -5.94 -2.58
CA SER A 32 27.32 -4.63 -3.11
C SER A 32 26.37 -4.12 -4.19
N ILE A 33 25.58 -5.02 -4.81
CA ILE A 33 24.60 -4.67 -5.83
C ILE A 33 23.24 -4.54 -5.15
N TYR A 34 22.69 -3.33 -5.16
CA TYR A 34 21.37 -3.05 -4.58
C TYR A 34 20.33 -2.78 -5.65
N LEU A 35 19.23 -3.53 -5.60
CA LEU A 35 18.04 -3.24 -6.40
C LEU A 35 17.06 -2.42 -5.57
N ASN A 36 17.01 -1.12 -5.83
CA ASN A 36 16.07 -0.23 -5.17
C ASN A 36 14.63 -0.55 -5.60
N TYR A 37 13.71 -0.59 -4.62
CA TYR A 37 12.29 -0.72 -4.94
C TYR A 37 11.74 0.62 -5.45
N GLY A 38 10.76 0.54 -6.35
CA GLY A 38 10.12 1.72 -6.90
C GLY A 38 8.78 1.36 -7.52
N THR A 39 7.70 1.63 -6.82
CA THR A 39 6.35 1.47 -7.37
C THR A 39 6.12 2.47 -8.51
N GLY A 40 5.48 2.06 -9.61
CA GLY A 40 5.28 2.91 -10.78
C GLY A 40 6.46 2.86 -11.78
N THR A 41 7.66 3.26 -11.37
CA THR A 41 8.86 3.21 -12.23
C THR A 41 9.29 1.78 -12.57
N LEU A 42 9.27 0.85 -11.60
CA LEU A 42 9.49 -0.59 -11.91
C LEU A 42 8.38 -1.15 -12.80
N GLY A 43 7.13 -0.74 -12.60
CA GLY A 43 6.02 -1.17 -13.45
C GLY A 43 6.19 -0.76 -14.90
N GLY A 44 6.53 0.52 -15.12
CA GLY A 44 6.68 1.11 -16.44
C GLY A 44 7.95 0.69 -17.17
N THR A 45 9.08 0.53 -16.46
CA THR A 45 10.38 0.22 -17.10
C THR A 45 10.70 -1.28 -17.07
N MET A 46 10.20 -2.02 -16.09
CA MET A 46 10.60 -3.41 -15.80
C MET A 46 9.46 -4.42 -15.88
N THR A 47 8.32 -4.00 -16.46
CA THR A 47 7.07 -4.75 -16.68
C THR A 47 6.42 -5.35 -15.43
N ARG A 48 6.96 -5.07 -14.23
CA ARG A 48 6.40 -5.53 -12.95
C ARG A 48 6.71 -4.55 -11.82
N SER A 49 5.66 -3.93 -11.28
CA SER A 49 5.80 -2.99 -10.15
C SER A 49 6.11 -3.70 -8.83
N TRP A 50 5.54 -4.89 -8.62
CA TRP A 50 5.66 -5.64 -7.35
C TRP A 50 5.40 -7.16 -7.54
N PRO A 51 6.04 -8.02 -6.73
CA PRO A 51 7.21 -7.74 -5.90
C PRO A 51 8.46 -7.55 -6.77
N PRO A 52 9.41 -6.68 -6.36
CA PRO A 52 10.61 -6.33 -7.14
C PRO A 52 11.52 -7.53 -7.41
N GLY A 53 11.50 -8.54 -6.54
CA GLY A 53 12.21 -9.82 -6.73
C GLY A 53 11.74 -10.64 -7.94
N ASN A 54 10.60 -10.30 -8.53
CA ASN A 54 10.04 -10.97 -9.71
C ASN A 54 10.20 -10.16 -11.02
N THR A 55 11.06 -9.14 -11.02
CA THR A 55 11.38 -8.34 -12.22
C THR A 55 12.44 -9.02 -13.09
N LEU A 56 12.57 -8.58 -14.34
CA LEU A 56 13.63 -9.07 -15.24
C LEU A 56 15.04 -8.73 -14.73
N VAL A 57 15.22 -7.60 -14.05
CA VAL A 57 16.50 -7.24 -13.44
C VAL A 57 16.79 -8.09 -12.21
N ALA A 58 15.80 -8.35 -11.35
CA ALA A 58 16.01 -9.30 -10.25
C ALA A 58 16.42 -10.69 -10.77
N ARG A 59 15.80 -11.16 -11.87
CA ARG A 59 16.22 -12.40 -12.53
C ARG A 59 17.68 -12.33 -13.03
N LEU A 60 18.08 -11.25 -13.69
CA LEU A 60 19.46 -11.04 -14.13
C LEU A 60 20.44 -11.09 -12.95
N MET A 61 20.16 -10.36 -11.88
CA MET A 61 21.01 -10.32 -10.70
C MET A 61 21.12 -11.69 -10.01
N ASN A 62 20.04 -12.46 -9.97
CA ASN A 62 20.08 -13.84 -9.48
C ASN A 62 20.98 -14.74 -10.35
N CYS A 63 20.98 -14.58 -11.68
CA CYS A 63 21.93 -15.27 -12.56
C CYS A 63 23.39 -14.87 -12.30
N CYS A 64 23.63 -13.68 -11.75
CA CYS A 64 24.95 -13.19 -11.37
C CYS A 64 25.38 -13.59 -9.94
N GLY A 65 24.58 -14.41 -9.24
CA GLY A 65 24.88 -14.91 -7.90
C GLY A 65 24.10 -14.23 -6.76
N GLY A 66 23.12 -13.39 -7.09
CA GLY A 66 22.26 -12.69 -6.12
C GLY A 66 22.60 -11.21 -5.98
N TYR A 67 21.90 -10.53 -5.07
CA TYR A 67 22.02 -9.10 -4.82
C TYR A 67 21.45 -8.74 -3.45
N LEU A 68 21.78 -7.54 -2.94
CA LEU A 68 21.16 -6.99 -1.74
C LEU A 68 19.71 -6.57 -2.06
N ASN A 69 18.78 -7.20 -1.35
CA ASN A 69 17.35 -6.89 -1.47
C ASN A 69 16.86 -6.09 -0.24
N HIS A 70 15.62 -5.61 -0.28
CA HIS A 70 14.97 -4.88 0.80
C HIS A 70 13.88 -5.72 1.46
N TYR A 71 13.52 -5.38 2.71
CA TYR A 71 12.38 -5.94 3.41
C TYR A 71 11.28 -4.87 3.52
N GLY A 72 10.09 -5.20 3.00
CA GLY A 72 8.94 -4.29 3.02
C GLY A 72 9.14 -3.00 2.22
N ASP A 73 8.15 -2.11 2.31
CA ASP A 73 8.22 -0.75 1.77
C ASP A 73 7.63 0.24 2.78
N TYR A 74 7.85 1.53 2.54
CA TYR A 74 7.42 2.63 3.41
C TYR A 74 5.90 2.71 3.66
N SER A 75 5.08 2.06 2.82
CA SER A 75 3.62 2.10 2.88
C SER A 75 3.03 0.80 3.44
N SER A 76 3.58 -0.36 3.07
CA SER A 76 3.00 -1.67 3.41
C SER A 76 3.64 -2.35 4.62
N ALA A 77 4.84 -1.94 5.06
CA ALA A 77 5.56 -2.64 6.13
C ALA A 77 4.78 -2.68 7.45
N GLN A 78 4.18 -1.56 7.85
CA GLN A 78 3.37 -1.50 9.08
C GLN A 78 2.08 -2.33 8.97
N ILE A 79 1.49 -2.40 7.77
CA ILE A 79 0.32 -3.23 7.50
C ILE A 79 0.69 -4.71 7.64
N ALA A 80 1.79 -5.12 7.01
CA ALA A 80 2.27 -6.50 7.06
C ALA A 80 2.53 -6.97 8.50
N GLU A 81 3.15 -6.12 9.33
CA GLU A 81 3.38 -6.43 10.74
C GLU A 81 2.06 -6.59 11.52
N GLY A 82 1.12 -5.66 11.35
CA GLY A 82 -0.18 -5.74 12.03
C GLY A 82 -1.03 -6.94 11.60
N LEU A 83 -1.01 -7.29 10.31
CA LEU A 83 -1.70 -8.47 9.79
C LEU A 83 -1.07 -9.76 10.32
N ASN A 84 0.24 -9.80 10.56
CA ASN A 84 0.90 -10.98 11.10
C ASN A 84 0.37 -11.34 12.50
N TYR A 85 0.12 -10.34 13.37
CA TYR A 85 -0.50 -10.57 14.68
C TYR A 85 -1.97 -11.01 14.59
N THR A 86 -2.69 -10.60 13.55
CA THR A 86 -4.14 -10.81 13.45
C THR A 86 -4.51 -12.07 12.66
N TYR A 87 -3.75 -12.37 11.61
CA TYR A 87 -4.03 -13.41 10.62
C TYR A 87 -2.87 -14.40 10.40
N GLY A 88 -1.71 -14.20 11.05
CA GLY A 88 -0.54 -15.07 10.88
C GLY A 88 0.20 -14.91 9.55
N GLY A 89 -0.11 -13.84 8.79
CA GLY A 89 0.51 -13.55 7.51
C GLY A 89 -0.23 -12.43 6.76
N TRP A 90 0.10 -12.26 5.48
CA TRP A 90 -0.62 -11.32 4.61
C TRP A 90 -2.07 -11.77 4.41
N ALA A 91 -3.00 -10.81 4.43
CA ALA A 91 -4.41 -11.02 4.19
C ALA A 91 -4.88 -10.07 3.07
N ASP A 92 -5.54 -10.63 2.07
CA ASP A 92 -6.14 -9.85 0.99
C ASP A 92 -7.50 -9.28 1.41
N GLY A 93 -7.89 -8.18 0.76
CA GLY A 93 -9.19 -7.55 0.94
C GLY A 93 -10.16 -7.85 -0.20
N ASN A 94 -11.44 -7.53 0.02
CA ASN A 94 -12.44 -7.61 -1.03
C ASN A 94 -12.25 -6.51 -2.08
N SER A 95 -12.73 -6.77 -3.30
CA SER A 95 -12.86 -5.74 -4.33
C SER A 95 -13.78 -4.61 -3.85
N PRO A 96 -13.53 -3.32 -4.21
CA PRO A 96 -14.45 -2.22 -3.92
C PRO A 96 -15.89 -2.45 -4.40
N SER A 97 -16.10 -3.28 -5.43
CA SER A 97 -17.43 -3.68 -5.88
C SER A 97 -18.26 -4.42 -4.82
N ASP A 98 -17.61 -5.03 -3.84
CA ASP A 98 -18.29 -5.75 -2.75
C ASP A 98 -19.00 -4.80 -1.75
N ILE A 99 -18.78 -3.49 -1.87
CA ILE A 99 -19.58 -2.47 -1.17
C ILE A 99 -21.07 -2.58 -1.54
N GLU A 100 -21.41 -3.16 -2.70
CA GLU A 100 -22.80 -3.46 -3.10
C GLU A 100 -23.52 -4.37 -2.08
N ASN A 101 -22.76 -5.17 -1.31
CA ASN A 101 -23.28 -6.09 -0.29
C ASN A 101 -23.26 -5.51 1.14
N SER A 102 -22.83 -4.25 1.30
CA SER A 102 -22.64 -3.60 2.60
C SER A 102 -23.79 -2.67 2.95
N LYS A 103 -24.08 -2.50 4.26
CA LYS A 103 -25.01 -1.46 4.76
C LYS A 103 -24.29 -0.23 5.31
N LEU A 104 -23.01 -0.39 5.63
CA LEU A 104 -22.15 0.62 6.22
C LEU A 104 -20.75 0.46 5.64
N VAL A 105 -20.15 1.57 5.22
CA VAL A 105 -18.76 1.68 4.79
C VAL A 105 -18.06 2.65 5.73
N VAL A 106 -17.00 2.20 6.39
CA VAL A 106 -16.17 3.05 7.25
C VAL A 106 -14.82 3.22 6.58
N LEU A 107 -14.53 4.44 6.12
CA LEU A 107 -13.23 4.81 5.58
C LEU A 107 -12.37 5.34 6.73
N PHE A 108 -11.57 4.46 7.34
CA PHE A 108 -10.72 4.78 8.48
C PHE A 108 -9.30 5.09 7.99
N GLY A 109 -8.92 6.37 7.96
CA GLY A 109 -7.64 6.83 7.41
C GLY A 109 -7.45 6.47 5.93
N ASN A 110 -8.54 6.23 5.20
CA ASN A 110 -8.52 5.81 3.79
C ASN A 110 -9.00 6.95 2.89
N ASN A 111 -8.09 7.45 2.04
CA ASN A 111 -8.35 8.59 1.16
C ASN A 111 -8.21 8.20 -0.34
N PRO A 112 -9.11 7.39 -0.90
CA PRO A 112 -9.07 6.99 -2.32
C PRO A 112 -9.18 8.18 -3.29
N GLY A 113 -9.85 9.25 -2.87
CA GLY A 113 -10.02 10.50 -3.60
C GLY A 113 -8.70 11.20 -3.95
N GLU A 114 -7.66 11.10 -3.12
CA GLU A 114 -6.32 11.69 -3.38
C GLU A 114 -5.26 10.63 -3.72
N THR A 115 -5.31 9.45 -3.08
CA THR A 115 -4.21 8.47 -3.13
C THR A 115 -4.33 7.43 -4.26
N ARG A 116 -5.48 7.36 -4.92
CA ARG A 116 -5.76 6.37 -5.98
C ARG A 116 -6.21 7.04 -7.29
N MET A 117 -5.86 8.31 -7.48
CA MET A 117 -6.25 9.14 -8.63
C MET A 117 -5.53 8.83 -9.94
N SER A 118 -4.55 7.93 -9.97
CA SER A 118 -3.71 7.64 -11.14
C SER A 118 -4.44 6.92 -12.30
N GLY A 119 -5.75 7.13 -12.46
CA GLY A 119 -6.57 6.62 -13.56
C GLY A 119 -7.33 5.32 -13.28
N GLY A 120 -7.22 4.73 -12.09
CA GLY A 120 -7.86 3.45 -11.76
C GLY A 120 -9.35 3.51 -11.46
N GLY A 121 -9.97 4.71 -11.45
CA GLY A 121 -11.41 4.88 -11.22
C GLY A 121 -11.90 4.40 -9.85
N VAL A 122 -11.03 4.17 -8.87
CA VAL A 122 -11.39 3.54 -7.58
C VAL A 122 -12.46 4.35 -6.84
N THR A 123 -12.33 5.68 -6.80
CA THR A 123 -13.35 6.56 -6.23
C THR A 123 -14.69 6.43 -6.97
N TYR A 124 -14.66 6.33 -8.30
CA TYR A 124 -15.87 6.11 -9.10
C TYR A 124 -16.52 4.76 -8.79
N TYR A 125 -15.74 3.68 -8.68
CA TYR A 125 -16.27 2.37 -8.32
C TYR A 125 -16.86 2.33 -6.92
N LEU A 126 -16.20 2.99 -5.95
CA LEU A 126 -16.70 3.12 -4.59
C LEU A 126 -18.06 3.82 -4.57
N GLU A 127 -18.20 4.93 -5.29
CA GLU A 127 -19.47 5.65 -5.38
C GLU A 127 -20.56 4.83 -6.07
N GLN A 128 -20.24 4.16 -7.19
CA GLN A 128 -21.22 3.31 -7.89
C GLN A 128 -21.70 2.15 -7.02
N ALA A 129 -20.76 1.46 -6.35
CA ALA A 129 -21.11 0.34 -5.48
C ALA A 129 -21.96 0.80 -4.29
N ARG A 130 -21.63 1.96 -3.71
CA ARG A 130 -22.40 2.56 -2.63
C ARG A 130 -23.80 3.01 -3.09
N GLN A 131 -23.93 3.61 -4.26
CA GLN A 131 -25.23 4.02 -4.81
C GLN A 131 -26.18 2.82 -4.97
N LYS A 132 -25.64 1.65 -5.36
CA LYS A 132 -26.43 0.42 -5.48
C LYS A 132 -26.84 -0.16 -4.12
N SER A 133 -25.96 -0.11 -3.12
CA SER A 133 -26.26 -0.66 -1.79
C SER A 133 -27.00 0.31 -0.87
N ASN A 134 -27.00 1.61 -1.18
CA ASN A 134 -27.38 2.69 -0.26
C ASN A 134 -26.63 2.60 1.08
N ALA A 135 -25.38 2.11 1.06
CA ALA A 135 -24.60 1.99 2.28
C ALA A 135 -24.32 3.37 2.88
N ARG A 136 -24.51 3.50 4.19
CA ARG A 136 -24.05 4.68 4.92
C ARG A 136 -22.53 4.75 4.86
N MET A 137 -21.93 5.93 4.64
CA MET A 137 -20.49 6.15 4.61
C MET A 137 -20.06 7.04 5.76
N ILE A 138 -19.13 6.53 6.57
CA ILE A 138 -18.45 7.29 7.62
C ILE A 138 -16.99 7.42 7.26
N ILE A 139 -16.46 8.64 7.31
CA ILE A 139 -15.03 8.93 7.12
C ILE A 139 -14.43 9.31 8.47
N ILE A 140 -13.37 8.59 8.87
CA ILE A 140 -12.56 8.93 10.05
C ILE A 140 -11.20 9.37 9.54
N ASP A 141 -10.94 10.68 9.56
CA ASP A 141 -9.70 11.27 9.04
C ASP A 141 -9.43 12.61 9.75
N PRO A 142 -8.19 12.92 10.15
CA PRO A 142 -7.85 14.24 10.71
C PRO A 142 -8.09 15.40 9.74
N ARG A 143 -8.09 15.15 8.43
CA ARG A 143 -8.35 16.13 7.37
C ARG A 143 -9.68 15.87 6.72
N TYR A 144 -10.35 16.94 6.31
CA TYR A 144 -11.44 16.82 5.35
C TYR A 144 -10.84 16.75 3.94
N THR A 145 -10.85 15.55 3.37
CA THR A 145 -10.13 15.20 2.13
C THR A 145 -11.05 15.22 0.91
N ASP A 146 -10.47 15.15 -0.29
CA ASP A 146 -11.24 15.01 -1.54
C ASP A 146 -12.02 13.68 -1.61
N THR A 147 -11.74 12.72 -0.73
CA THR A 147 -12.61 11.54 -0.58
C THR A 147 -13.97 11.92 -0.04
N GLY A 148 -14.00 12.77 1.00
CA GLY A 148 -15.22 13.27 1.61
C GLY A 148 -15.96 14.19 0.66
N ALA A 149 -15.57 15.47 0.59
CA ALA A 149 -16.15 16.48 -0.32
C ALA A 149 -17.65 16.28 -0.65
N GLY A 150 -18.47 16.02 0.38
CA GLY A 150 -19.91 15.87 0.34
C GLY A 150 -20.45 14.50 -0.07
N ARG A 151 -19.61 13.48 -0.23
CA ARG A 151 -20.02 12.10 -0.53
C ARG A 151 -20.38 11.31 0.72
N GLU A 152 -19.73 11.61 1.83
CA GLU A 152 -19.94 10.94 3.11
C GLU A 152 -21.25 11.33 3.80
N ASP A 153 -21.76 10.43 4.65
CA ASP A 153 -22.87 10.74 5.55
C ASP A 153 -22.37 11.35 6.87
N GLU A 154 -21.15 11.02 7.29
CA GLU A 154 -20.53 11.54 8.50
C GLU A 154 -19.01 11.62 8.35
N TRP A 155 -18.42 12.74 8.77
CA TRP A 155 -16.98 12.90 8.93
C TRP A 155 -16.64 13.06 10.43
N ILE A 156 -15.76 12.20 10.92
CA ILE A 156 -15.29 12.18 12.30
C ILE A 156 -13.83 12.64 12.32
N PRO A 157 -13.55 13.91 12.66
CA PRO A 157 -12.19 14.38 12.81
C PRO A 157 -11.54 13.79 14.06
N ILE A 158 -10.32 13.29 13.91
CA ILE A 158 -9.50 12.81 15.01
C ILE A 158 -8.18 13.56 15.08
N ARG A 159 -7.50 13.52 16.23
CA ARG A 159 -6.11 13.97 16.30
C ARG A 159 -5.22 12.92 15.63
N PRO A 160 -4.23 13.31 14.80
CA PRO A 160 -3.30 12.34 14.21
C PRO A 160 -2.70 11.40 15.26
N GLY A 161 -2.74 10.10 15.00
CA GLY A 161 -2.23 9.06 15.89
C GLY A 161 -3.13 8.67 17.07
N THR A 162 -4.40 9.10 17.08
CA THR A 162 -5.37 8.77 18.15
C THR A 162 -6.42 7.73 17.76
N ASP A 163 -6.25 7.09 16.61
CA ASP A 163 -7.13 6.08 16.01
C ASP A 163 -7.37 4.89 16.96
N ALA A 164 -6.30 4.38 17.56
CA ALA A 164 -6.39 3.27 18.52
C ALA A 164 -7.21 3.64 19.77
N ALA A 165 -7.12 4.90 20.24
CA ALA A 165 -7.91 5.37 21.35
C ALA A 165 -9.39 5.49 20.98
N LEU A 166 -9.70 5.91 19.75
CA LEU A 166 -11.06 5.93 19.22
C LEU A 166 -11.65 4.51 19.17
N VAL A 167 -10.93 3.53 18.61
CA VAL A 167 -11.35 2.12 18.53
C VAL A 167 -11.60 1.53 19.91
N LYS A 168 -10.71 1.81 20.87
CA LYS A 168 -10.88 1.35 22.25
C LYS A 168 -12.12 1.94 22.91
N ARG A 169 -12.38 3.24 22.71
CA ARG A 169 -13.50 3.95 23.35
C ARG A 169 -14.86 3.64 22.73
N SER A 170 -14.92 3.40 21.43
CA SER A 170 -16.18 3.11 20.71
C SER A 170 -16.80 1.77 21.12
N GLY A 171 -16.16 1.00 21.98
CA GLY A 171 -16.67 -0.27 22.49
C GLY A 171 -16.58 -1.42 21.48
N VAL A 172 -15.99 -1.17 20.29
CA VAL A 172 -15.77 -2.20 19.25
C VAL A 172 -15.03 -3.42 19.80
N CYS A 173 -14.13 -3.21 20.77
CA CYS A 173 -13.39 -4.30 21.41
C CYS A 173 -13.95 -4.73 22.79
N ASP A 174 -14.89 -3.99 23.37
CA ASP A 174 -15.38 -4.21 24.73
C ASP A 174 -16.69 -5.02 24.79
N ASP A 175 -17.41 -5.14 23.67
CA ASP A 175 -18.73 -5.81 23.64
C ASP A 175 -18.64 -7.34 23.82
N HIS A 176 -17.49 -7.95 23.50
CA HIS A 176 -17.30 -9.41 23.65
C HIS A 176 -16.88 -9.87 25.05
N ARG A 177 -16.70 -8.94 26.02
CA ARG A 177 -16.31 -9.30 27.40
C ARG A 177 -17.44 -9.20 28.42
N LYS A 178 -18.69 -9.02 27.99
CA LYS A 178 -19.84 -9.04 28.92
C LYS A 178 -20.47 -10.44 28.93
N PRO A 179 -20.14 -11.30 29.90
CA PRO A 179 -20.97 -12.47 30.16
C PRO A 179 -22.35 -12.01 30.64
N GLY A 180 -23.38 -12.40 29.90
CA GLY A 180 -24.77 -12.47 30.36
C GLY A 180 -25.37 -11.20 30.98
N ARG A 181 -26.04 -10.39 30.17
CA ARG A 181 -27.25 -9.69 30.64
C ARG A 181 -28.49 -10.43 30.13
N SER A 182 -28.81 -11.53 30.80
CA SER A 182 -30.18 -12.00 30.93
C SER A 182 -30.90 -11.07 31.90
N GLY A 183 -31.88 -10.30 31.44
CA GLY A 183 -32.64 -9.38 32.29
C GLY A 183 -33.67 -8.56 31.54
N ILE A 184 -34.85 -9.16 31.41
CA ILE A 184 -36.19 -8.71 30.99
C ILE A 184 -36.51 -7.20 31.24
N PRO A 185 -37.33 -6.56 30.37
CA PRO A 185 -37.58 -5.11 30.35
C PRO A 185 -38.47 -4.60 31.51
N ARG A 186 -38.31 -3.31 31.82
CA ARG A 186 -39.38 -2.40 32.26
C ARG A 186 -39.22 -1.07 31.55
#